data_AF-A0AAV0MWV3-F1
#
_entry.id   AF-A0AAV0MWV3-F1
#
_cell.length_a   1.000
_cell.length_b   1.000
_cell.length_c   1.000
_cell.angle_alpha   90.00
_cell.angle_beta   90.00
_cell.angle_gamma   90.00
#
_symmetry.space_group_name_H-M   'P 1'
#
loop_
_entity.id
_entity.type
_entity.pdbx_description
1 polymer ?
#
loop_
_entity_poly.entity_id
_entity_poly.type
_entity_poly.pdbx_seq_one_letter_code
_entity_poly.pdbx_strand_id
1 'polypeptide(L)'
;MGQIREWSVKMVAENHQNLPRCSGGDQIHDAPAGVLFSAGAYFGNYFHAFTDVLVALFVTAHPFNREVVLLVTDGKPVHVDKFKTLFNGLSRNMTPMEFEFRYPTIDIDKAGRPAGNPRCFSRLTIGLKGRDGKELSINSEQSEYTMADFKRFLRSAYSLKRTTAVKLQTGDNTLIPRLLIISREKTRIVTNVGEIENLAREIGYRVTVGELDDDVSKTAEFTNGFDVMMGVHGAGLTNMVFLPEDAVVIQVVPFAADWVSGAYFGEPAEKMGLRYLEYKIGREESSLMRQYPPDDVVFTDPASFRWEEFSPIYLQNQNVTVDVTRFKPLLVKGLELLHE
;
A
#
# COMPACT_ATOMS: atom_id res chain seq x y z
N MET A 1 1.97 19.40 -4.89
CA MET A 1 1.24 18.63 -3.86
C MET A 1 -0.21 19.11 -3.84
N GLY A 2 -1.20 18.23 -3.79
CA GLY A 2 -2.60 18.66 -3.59
C GLY A 2 -2.79 19.20 -2.17
N GLN A 3 -3.59 20.25 -2.00
CA GLN A 3 -3.95 20.75 -0.68
C GLN A 3 -4.89 19.75 0.01
N ILE A 4 -4.73 19.59 1.32
CA ILE A 4 -5.70 18.89 2.19
C ILE A 4 -6.55 19.98 2.84
N ARG A 5 -7.88 19.87 2.74
CA ARG A 5 -8.77 20.84 3.38
C ARG A 5 -8.83 20.62 4.89
N GLU A 6 -8.65 21.69 5.65
CA GLU A 6 -8.97 21.70 7.08
C GLU A 6 -10.47 21.82 7.30
N TRP A 7 -11.03 20.91 8.09
CA TRP A 7 -12.45 20.91 8.47
C TRP A 7 -12.60 21.49 9.88
N SER A 8 -13.51 22.46 10.04
CA SER A 8 -13.85 23.03 11.35
C SER A 8 -15.08 22.36 11.94
N VAL A 9 -15.00 21.95 13.20
CA VAL A 9 -16.14 21.45 13.97
C VAL A 9 -16.70 22.58 14.82
N LYS A 10 -17.98 22.89 14.63
CA LYS A 10 -18.70 23.87 15.46
C LYS A 10 -19.69 23.13 16.35
N MET A 11 -19.45 23.19 17.66
CA MET A 11 -20.43 22.74 18.64
C MET A 11 -21.58 23.74 18.66
N VAL A 12 -22.82 23.27 18.52
CA VAL A 12 -24.01 24.11 18.59
C VAL A 12 -24.63 23.92 19.97
N ALA A 13 -24.61 24.97 20.79
CA ALA A 13 -25.23 24.96 22.11
C ALA A 13 -26.74 25.19 21.98
N GLU A 14 -27.53 24.29 22.60
CA GLU A 14 -28.97 24.26 22.99
C GLU A 14 -30.07 25.00 22.18
N ASN A 15 -29.79 25.89 21.24
CA ASN A 15 -30.78 26.55 20.38
C ASN A 15 -30.99 25.73 19.10
N HIS A 16 -31.56 24.53 19.28
CA HIS A 16 -31.86 23.57 18.20
C HIS A 16 -32.84 24.11 17.14
N GLN A 17 -33.51 25.24 17.39
CA GLN A 17 -34.55 25.78 16.51
C GLN A 17 -34.00 26.35 15.18
N ASN A 18 -32.71 26.73 15.14
CA ASN A 18 -32.07 27.27 13.93
C ASN A 18 -31.20 26.24 13.20
N LEU A 19 -31.13 25.00 13.69
CA LEU A 19 -30.42 23.93 13.00
C LEU A 19 -31.29 23.42 11.85
N PRO A 20 -30.74 23.30 10.64
CA PRO A 20 -31.48 22.67 9.57
C PRO A 20 -31.78 21.22 9.97
N ARG A 21 -33.06 20.84 9.86
CA ARG A 21 -33.51 19.51 10.26
C ARG A 21 -32.93 18.47 9.31
N CYS A 22 -32.67 17.28 9.83
CA CYS A 22 -32.43 16.11 8.99
C CYS A 22 -33.68 15.88 8.13
N SER A 23 -33.53 15.93 6.81
CA SER A 23 -34.65 15.68 5.89
C SER A 23 -35.00 14.19 5.88
N GLY A 24 -36.29 13.83 5.94
CA GLY A 24 -36.74 12.47 5.59
C GLY A 24 -37.54 11.68 6.61
N GLY A 25 -37.89 12.23 7.78
CA GLY A 25 -38.67 11.49 8.79
C GLY A 25 -37.85 10.55 9.69
N ASP A 26 -36.56 10.35 9.36
CA ASP A 26 -35.61 9.63 10.21
C ASP A 26 -35.25 10.48 11.42
N GLN A 27 -35.47 9.94 12.62
CA GLN A 27 -34.87 10.50 13.83
C GLN A 27 -33.34 10.31 13.75
N ILE A 28 -32.56 11.16 14.42
CA ILE A 28 -31.09 11.09 14.44
C ILE A 28 -30.56 9.68 14.78
N HIS A 29 -31.37 8.88 15.50
CA HIS A 29 -31.07 7.51 15.90
C HIS A 29 -31.07 6.50 14.73
N ASP A 30 -31.79 6.76 13.64
CA ASP A 30 -31.86 5.88 12.47
C ASP A 30 -30.81 6.24 11.39
N ALA A 31 -30.09 7.36 11.57
CA ALA A 31 -29.07 7.79 10.63
C ALA A 31 -27.82 6.90 10.70
N PRO A 32 -27.16 6.56 9.57
CA PRO A 32 -25.96 5.74 9.59
C PRO A 32 -24.79 6.48 10.25
N ALA A 33 -23.76 5.72 10.65
CA ALA A 33 -22.48 6.32 11.00
C ALA A 33 -21.77 6.88 9.75
N GLY A 34 -20.92 7.89 9.93
CA GLY A 34 -20.11 8.48 8.88
C GLY A 34 -18.63 8.52 9.24
N VAL A 35 -17.76 8.37 8.24
CA VAL A 35 -16.32 8.62 8.33
C VAL A 35 -15.92 9.61 7.24
N LEU A 36 -15.47 10.79 7.65
CA LEU A 36 -14.94 11.83 6.76
C LEU A 36 -13.42 11.77 6.71
N PHE A 37 -12.86 11.61 5.51
CA PHE A 37 -11.42 11.60 5.29
C PHE A 37 -11.04 12.26 3.96
N SER A 38 -9.79 12.73 3.89
CA SER A 38 -9.23 13.30 2.66
C SER A 38 -8.56 12.20 1.84
N ALA A 39 -8.81 12.22 0.53
CA ALA A 39 -8.09 11.46 -0.50
C ALA A 39 -7.22 12.40 -1.36
N GLY A 40 -6.80 13.53 -0.79
CA GLY A 40 -5.93 14.53 -1.41
C GLY A 40 -4.43 14.19 -1.33
N ALA A 41 -3.59 15.23 -1.37
CA ALA A 41 -2.13 15.14 -1.29
C ALA A 41 -1.51 14.06 -2.20
N TYR A 42 -0.99 12.98 -1.61
CA TYR A 42 -0.24 11.92 -2.29
C TYR A 42 -1.06 10.66 -2.57
N PHE A 43 -2.37 10.66 -2.35
CA PHE A 43 -3.22 9.47 -2.54
C PHE A 43 -3.19 8.87 -3.96
N GLY A 44 -2.77 9.65 -4.98
CA GLY A 44 -2.55 9.12 -6.32
C GLY A 44 -1.32 8.22 -6.46
N ASN A 45 -0.34 8.34 -5.56
CA ASN A 45 0.81 7.45 -5.50
C ASN A 45 0.41 6.17 -4.74
N TYR A 46 0.75 5.02 -5.31
CA TYR A 46 0.28 3.73 -4.82
C TYR A 46 0.74 3.42 -3.38
N PHE A 47 2.00 3.72 -3.04
CA PHE A 47 2.52 3.53 -1.69
C PHE A 47 1.79 4.43 -0.68
N HIS A 48 1.70 5.72 -1.01
CA HIS A 48 1.01 6.72 -0.19
C HIS A 48 -0.48 6.42 0.00
N ALA A 49 -1.15 5.89 -1.03
CA ALA A 49 -2.54 5.45 -0.90
C ALA A 49 -2.69 4.42 0.23
N PHE A 50 -1.84 3.39 0.27
CA PHE A 50 -1.90 2.37 1.31
C PHE A 50 -1.49 2.90 2.68
N THR A 51 -0.31 3.51 2.77
CA THR A 51 0.29 3.90 4.05
C THR A 51 -0.42 5.10 4.71
N ASP A 52 -0.78 6.11 3.92
CA ASP A 52 -1.32 7.35 4.48
C ASP A 52 -2.83 7.30 4.72
N VAL A 53 -3.54 6.48 3.93
CA VAL A 53 -5.01 6.50 3.87
C VAL A 53 -5.63 5.14 4.10
N LEU A 54 -5.35 4.12 3.28
CA LEU A 54 -6.17 2.90 3.27
C LEU A 54 -6.01 2.04 4.53
N VAL A 55 -4.79 1.95 5.09
CA VAL A 55 -4.56 1.24 6.35
C VAL A 55 -5.29 1.92 7.52
N ALA A 56 -5.15 3.24 7.64
CA ALA A 56 -5.83 4.02 8.69
C ALA A 56 -7.36 4.06 8.49
N LEU A 57 -7.83 4.07 7.24
CA LEU A 57 -9.24 3.97 6.90
C LEU A 57 -9.82 2.62 7.31
N PHE A 58 -9.10 1.52 7.10
CA PHE A 58 -9.50 0.22 7.61
C PHE A 58 -9.67 0.25 9.13
N VAL A 59 -8.67 0.70 9.88
CA VAL A 59 -8.76 0.82 11.35
C VAL A 59 -9.95 1.68 11.79
N THR A 60 -10.25 2.74 11.04
CA THR A 60 -11.32 3.68 11.37
C THR A 60 -12.71 3.15 11.04
N ALA A 61 -12.88 2.50 9.87
CA ALA A 61 -14.18 2.12 9.32
C ALA A 61 -14.57 0.67 9.61
N HIS A 62 -13.60 -0.24 9.75
CA HIS A 62 -13.86 -1.67 9.97
C HIS A 62 -14.71 -1.97 11.23
N PRO A 63 -14.54 -1.28 12.38
CA PRO A 63 -15.40 -1.45 13.56
C PRO A 63 -16.90 -1.29 13.31
N PHE A 64 -17.29 -0.54 12.28
CA PHE A 64 -18.70 -0.34 11.95
C PHE A 64 -19.32 -1.54 11.21
N ASN A 65 -18.57 -2.62 10.98
CA ASN A 65 -19.05 -3.84 10.31
C ASN A 65 -19.80 -3.56 8.99
N ARG A 66 -19.27 -2.60 8.22
CA ARG A 66 -19.83 -2.11 6.95
C ARG A 66 -21.10 -1.24 7.06
N GLU A 67 -21.57 -0.91 8.25
CA GLU A 67 -22.68 0.03 8.50
C GLU A 67 -22.18 1.48 8.67
N VAL A 68 -21.39 1.94 7.70
CA VAL A 68 -20.78 3.28 7.72
C VAL A 68 -20.79 3.90 6.34
N VAL A 69 -21.08 5.19 6.25
CA VAL A 69 -20.96 5.96 5.02
C VAL A 69 -19.56 6.57 4.95
N LEU A 70 -18.86 6.32 3.85
CA LEU A 70 -17.54 6.90 3.60
C LEU A 70 -17.70 8.24 2.87
N LEU A 71 -17.22 9.29 3.52
CA LEU A 71 -17.23 10.65 3.01
C LEU A 71 -15.81 11.03 2.62
N VAL A 72 -15.58 11.21 1.33
CA VAL A 72 -14.27 11.52 0.75
C VAL A 72 -14.24 12.98 0.34
N THR A 73 -13.14 13.66 0.63
CA THR A 73 -12.85 15.04 0.18
C THR A 73 -11.48 15.10 -0.47
N ASP A 74 -11.22 16.13 -1.28
CA ASP A 74 -9.96 16.43 -1.96
C ASP A 74 -9.48 15.33 -2.96
N GLY A 75 -10.31 14.30 -3.18
CA GLY A 75 -9.98 13.15 -3.98
C GLY A 75 -10.21 13.38 -5.47
N LYS A 76 -9.22 13.03 -6.31
CA LYS A 76 -9.47 12.90 -7.75
C LYS A 76 -10.31 11.64 -7.99
N PRO A 77 -11.42 11.69 -8.75
CA PRO A 77 -12.29 10.53 -8.97
C PRO A 77 -11.53 9.29 -9.44
N VAL A 78 -10.61 9.45 -10.39
CA VAL A 78 -9.79 8.33 -10.91
C VAL A 78 -8.96 7.63 -9.82
N HIS A 79 -8.46 8.36 -8.81
CA HIS A 79 -7.71 7.75 -7.71
C HIS A 79 -8.65 7.05 -6.72
N VAL A 80 -9.83 7.61 -6.46
CA VAL A 80 -10.85 6.98 -5.59
C VAL A 80 -11.38 5.71 -6.25
N ASP A 81 -11.71 5.77 -7.53
CA ASP A 81 -12.23 4.65 -8.33
C ASP A 81 -11.24 3.47 -8.39
N LYS A 82 -9.93 3.76 -8.39
CA LYS A 82 -8.86 2.76 -8.32
C LYS A 82 -8.99 1.82 -7.11
N PHE A 83 -9.51 2.32 -5.98
CA PHE A 83 -9.67 1.55 -4.73
C PHE A 83 -11.12 1.19 -4.39
N LYS A 84 -12.05 1.30 -5.35
CA LYS A 84 -13.49 1.04 -5.14
C LYS A 84 -13.79 -0.31 -4.48
N THR A 85 -13.05 -1.36 -4.82
CA THR A 85 -13.25 -2.72 -4.27
C THR A 85 -12.98 -2.73 -2.76
N LEU A 86 -11.95 -2.02 -2.31
CA LEU A 86 -11.62 -1.86 -0.90
C LEU A 86 -12.73 -1.07 -0.18
N PHE A 87 -13.17 0.05 -0.75
CA PHE A 87 -14.26 0.85 -0.16
C PHE A 87 -15.57 0.07 -0.05
N ASN A 88 -15.92 -0.74 -1.06
CA ASN A 88 -17.06 -1.67 -1.01
C ASN A 88 -16.91 -2.74 0.07
N GLY A 89 -15.67 -3.16 0.34
CA GLY A 89 -15.35 -4.06 1.45
C GLY A 89 -15.63 -3.42 2.82
N LEU A 90 -15.43 -2.12 2.96
CA LEU A 90 -15.61 -1.36 4.21
C LEU A 90 -17.03 -0.82 4.43
N SER A 91 -17.87 -0.73 3.40
CA SER A 91 -19.23 -0.17 3.50
C SER A 91 -20.24 -0.96 2.65
N ARG A 92 -21.39 -1.33 3.25
CA ARG A 92 -22.54 -1.98 2.60
C ARG A 92 -23.63 -0.98 2.22
N ASN A 93 -23.76 0.09 2.98
CA ASN A 93 -24.84 1.05 2.82
C ASN A 93 -24.50 2.02 1.69
N MET A 94 -24.96 1.69 0.48
CA MET A 94 -25.57 2.69 -0.38
C MET A 94 -26.48 2.06 -1.44
N THR A 95 -27.78 2.24 -1.25
CA THR A 95 -28.75 2.22 -2.34
C THR A 95 -28.38 3.30 -3.37
N PRO A 96 -28.45 3.01 -4.68
CA PRO A 96 -28.31 4.03 -5.71
C PRO A 96 -29.53 4.94 -5.71
N MET A 97 -29.56 5.93 -4.82
CA MET A 97 -30.41 7.10 -5.01
C MET A 97 -29.58 8.20 -5.67
N GLU A 98 -29.92 8.40 -6.94
CA GLU A 98 -29.56 9.52 -7.80
C GLU A 98 -28.15 9.44 -8.42
N PHE A 99 -28.12 8.74 -9.57
CA PHE A 99 -27.43 8.94 -10.86
C PHE A 99 -26.03 9.59 -10.96
N GLU A 100 -25.51 10.27 -9.95
CA GLU A 100 -24.20 10.95 -9.95
C GLU A 100 -23.14 10.22 -9.11
N PHE A 101 -23.54 9.28 -8.25
CA PHE A 101 -22.64 8.55 -7.35
C PHE A 101 -22.81 7.03 -7.49
N ARG A 102 -22.06 6.43 -8.41
CA ARG A 102 -22.04 4.98 -8.66
C ARG A 102 -21.13 4.21 -7.69
N TYR A 103 -20.79 4.79 -6.53
CA TYR A 103 -19.73 4.33 -5.64
C TYR A 103 -20.13 4.39 -4.16
N PRO A 104 -19.56 3.52 -3.30
CA PRO A 104 -19.78 3.49 -1.84
C PRO A 104 -19.20 4.70 -1.08
N THR A 105 -18.68 5.68 -1.82
CA THR A 105 -17.98 6.87 -1.33
C THR A 105 -18.65 8.12 -1.86
N ILE A 106 -19.01 9.05 -0.97
CA ILE A 106 -19.53 10.37 -1.34
C ILE A 106 -18.35 11.33 -1.48
N ASP A 107 -18.14 11.87 -2.67
CA ASP A 107 -17.28 13.03 -2.88
C ASP A 107 -18.01 14.28 -2.37
N ILE A 108 -17.64 14.77 -1.19
CA ILE A 108 -18.29 15.95 -0.58
C ILE A 108 -18.06 17.20 -1.42
N ASP A 109 -16.96 17.29 -2.16
CA ASP A 109 -16.62 18.50 -2.93
C ASP A 109 -17.53 18.69 -4.14
N LYS A 110 -18.06 17.59 -4.67
CA LYS A 110 -18.96 17.60 -5.82
C LYS A 110 -20.42 17.40 -5.48
N ALA A 111 -20.73 16.96 -4.26
CA ALA A 111 -22.09 16.85 -3.77
C ALA A 111 -22.71 18.24 -3.52
N GLY A 112 -22.94 19.00 -4.60
CA GLY A 112 -23.64 20.27 -4.56
C GLY A 112 -25.08 20.04 -4.13
N ARG A 113 -25.38 20.26 -2.84
CA ARG A 113 -26.76 20.33 -2.36
C ARG A 113 -27.18 21.79 -2.19
N PRO A 114 -28.46 22.10 -2.45
CA PRO A 114 -29.03 23.41 -2.12
C PRO A 114 -28.79 23.74 -0.63
N ALA A 115 -28.51 25.01 -0.34
CA ALA A 115 -28.42 25.50 1.03
C ALA A 115 -29.69 25.11 1.82
N GLY A 116 -29.51 24.45 2.96
CA GLY A 116 -30.61 24.07 3.87
C GLY A 116 -30.93 22.57 3.99
N ASN A 117 -30.24 21.67 3.27
CA ASN A 117 -30.44 20.22 3.41
C ASN A 117 -29.17 19.48 3.92
N PRO A 118 -28.91 19.50 5.25
CA PRO A 118 -27.73 18.89 5.85
C PRO A 118 -27.78 17.37 5.78
N ARG A 119 -26.61 16.73 5.68
CA ARG A 119 -26.48 15.28 5.89
C ARG A 119 -26.31 15.04 7.38
N CYS A 120 -27.18 14.21 7.94
CA CYS A 120 -27.12 13.81 9.33
C CYS A 120 -26.50 12.42 9.47
N PHE A 121 -25.74 12.24 10.54
CA PHE A 121 -25.16 10.96 10.95
C PHE A 121 -25.42 10.81 12.43
N SER A 122 -25.78 9.61 12.88
CA SER A 122 -25.90 9.31 14.32
C SER A 122 -24.54 9.44 15.03
N ARG A 123 -23.46 9.13 14.30
CA ARG A 123 -22.07 9.30 14.72
C ARG A 123 -21.23 9.69 13.51
N LEU A 124 -20.39 10.72 13.66
CA LEU A 124 -19.44 11.13 12.63
C LEU A 124 -18.01 11.06 13.18
N THR A 125 -17.14 10.34 12.48
CA THR A 125 -15.68 10.40 12.71
C THR A 125 -15.08 11.31 11.66
N ILE A 126 -14.32 12.33 12.09
CA ILE A 126 -13.64 13.27 11.21
C ILE A 126 -12.14 12.98 11.29
N GLY A 127 -11.54 12.62 10.16
CA GLY A 127 -10.17 12.14 10.08
C GLY A 127 -10.04 10.62 10.25
N LEU A 128 -8.80 10.14 10.12
CA LEU A 128 -8.45 8.72 10.23
C LEU A 128 -7.70 8.46 11.53
N LYS A 129 -7.97 7.30 12.15
CA LYS A 129 -7.33 6.82 13.38
C LYS A 129 -6.16 5.89 13.09
N GLY A 130 -5.29 5.71 14.07
CA GLY A 130 -4.28 4.64 14.07
C GLY A 130 -3.00 4.94 13.30
N ARG A 131 -2.77 6.20 12.87
CA ARG A 131 -1.46 6.61 12.35
C ARG A 131 -0.51 6.91 13.51
N ASP A 132 0.64 6.25 13.51
CA ASP A 132 1.75 6.44 14.46
C ASP A 132 3.02 7.00 13.78
N GLY A 133 2.91 7.43 12.52
CA GLY A 133 4.01 7.94 11.72
C GLY A 133 4.89 6.86 11.11
N LYS A 134 4.59 5.57 11.31
CA LYS A 134 5.30 4.46 10.66
C LYS A 134 4.58 4.04 9.38
N GLU A 135 5.36 3.62 8.40
CA GLU A 135 4.84 3.25 7.09
C GLU A 135 4.19 1.86 7.09
N LEU A 136 3.10 1.70 6.33
CA LEU A 136 2.39 0.43 6.13
C LEU A 136 2.16 -0.34 7.44
N SER A 137 1.77 0.37 8.48
CA SER A 137 1.66 -0.20 9.82
C SER A 137 0.40 0.22 10.55
N ILE A 138 0.02 -0.58 11.55
CA ILE A 138 -1.02 -0.27 12.51
C ILE A 138 -0.39 -0.34 13.89
N ASN A 139 -0.58 0.70 14.69
CA ASN A 139 -0.11 0.73 16.07
C ASN A 139 -1.04 -0.11 16.96
N SER A 140 -0.52 -1.23 17.46
CA SER A 140 -1.24 -2.15 18.35
C SER A 140 -1.60 -1.57 19.71
N GLU A 141 -0.96 -0.47 20.14
CA GLU A 141 -1.33 0.22 21.38
C GLU A 141 -2.57 1.11 21.20
N GLN A 142 -2.88 1.50 19.96
CA GLN A 142 -3.97 2.44 19.63
C GLN A 142 -5.11 1.78 18.85
N SER A 143 -4.96 0.50 18.50
CA SER A 143 -5.89 -0.25 17.65
C SER A 143 -5.90 -1.71 18.06
N GLU A 144 -7.10 -2.30 18.12
CA GLU A 144 -7.29 -3.74 18.32
C GLU A 144 -6.95 -4.57 17.07
N TYR A 145 -6.77 -3.90 15.92
CA TYR A 145 -6.38 -4.54 14.66
C TYR A 145 -4.88 -4.51 14.42
N THR A 146 -4.43 -5.47 13.62
CA THR A 146 -3.05 -5.63 13.16
C THR A 146 -2.95 -5.54 11.64
N MET A 147 -1.73 -5.47 11.10
CA MET A 147 -1.50 -5.56 9.66
C MET A 147 -1.92 -6.92 9.07
N ALA A 148 -1.89 -7.99 9.88
CA ALA A 148 -2.45 -9.28 9.48
C ALA A 148 -3.99 -9.21 9.30
N ASP A 149 -4.69 -8.46 10.15
CA ASP A 149 -6.14 -8.24 10.00
C ASP A 149 -6.45 -7.41 8.76
N PHE A 150 -5.63 -6.39 8.47
CA PHE A 150 -5.76 -5.62 7.24
C PHE A 150 -5.56 -6.52 6.00
N LYS A 151 -4.55 -7.39 5.98
CA LYS A 151 -4.35 -8.37 4.90
C LYS A 151 -5.52 -9.34 4.77
N ARG A 152 -6.06 -9.83 5.88
CA ARG A 152 -7.24 -10.71 5.88
C ARG A 152 -8.46 -10.01 5.29
N PHE A 153 -8.64 -8.72 5.61
CA PHE A 153 -9.66 -7.88 5.02
C PHE A 153 -9.44 -7.73 3.50
N LEU A 154 -8.23 -7.41 3.04
CA LEU A 154 -7.92 -7.32 1.60
C LEU A 154 -8.20 -8.64 0.88
N ARG A 155 -7.79 -9.77 1.46
CA ARG A 155 -8.08 -11.11 0.93
C ARG A 155 -9.58 -11.32 0.73
N SER A 156 -10.39 -10.94 1.71
CA SER A 156 -11.85 -11.03 1.60
C SER A 156 -12.42 -10.05 0.57
N ALA A 157 -11.98 -8.79 0.56
CA ALA A 157 -12.51 -7.75 -0.31
C ALA A 157 -12.24 -8.05 -1.79
N TYR A 158 -11.06 -8.60 -2.10
CA TYR A 158 -10.64 -8.95 -3.45
C TYR A 158 -10.87 -10.44 -3.79
N SER A 159 -11.51 -11.21 -2.91
CA SER A 159 -11.77 -12.65 -3.12
C SER A 159 -10.52 -13.48 -3.44
N LEU A 160 -9.39 -13.14 -2.81
CA LEU A 160 -8.10 -13.78 -3.07
C LEU A 160 -8.08 -15.19 -2.46
N LYS A 161 -7.67 -16.18 -3.26
CA LYS A 161 -7.85 -17.60 -2.92
C LYS A 161 -6.76 -18.14 -2.01
N ARG A 162 -5.52 -17.63 -2.11
CA ARG A 162 -4.37 -18.18 -1.38
C ARG A 162 -4.23 -17.50 -0.03
N THR A 163 -4.23 -18.31 1.01
CA THR A 163 -4.05 -17.87 2.40
C THR A 163 -2.60 -17.87 2.80
N THR A 164 -1.85 -18.92 2.43
CA THR A 164 -0.43 -19.12 2.78
C THR A 164 0.40 -19.43 1.52
N ALA A 165 1.69 -19.11 1.58
CA ALA A 165 2.67 -19.51 0.58
C ALA A 165 2.80 -21.04 0.55
N VAL A 166 3.45 -21.54 -0.50
CA VAL A 166 3.76 -22.97 -0.60
C VAL A 166 4.67 -23.40 0.55
N LYS A 167 4.39 -24.57 1.12
CA LYS A 167 5.28 -25.25 2.07
C LYS A 167 5.94 -26.42 1.37
N LEU A 168 7.23 -26.31 1.10
CA LEU A 168 7.99 -27.33 0.40
C LEU A 168 8.41 -28.43 1.36
N GLN A 169 8.18 -29.69 0.99
CA GLN A 169 8.67 -30.84 1.75
C GLN A 169 9.99 -31.32 1.17
N THR A 170 10.92 -31.74 2.03
CA THR A 170 12.19 -32.30 1.59
C THR A 170 11.95 -33.55 0.74
N GLY A 171 12.38 -33.52 -0.52
CA GLY A 171 12.21 -34.63 -1.47
C GLY A 171 10.96 -34.58 -2.34
N ASP A 172 10.06 -33.60 -2.14
CA ASP A 172 8.93 -33.34 -3.04
C ASP A 172 9.31 -32.29 -4.09
N ASN A 173 9.69 -32.75 -5.28
CA ASN A 173 10.03 -31.89 -6.41
C ASN A 173 8.81 -31.55 -7.30
N THR A 174 7.59 -31.86 -6.87
CA THR A 174 6.38 -31.60 -7.69
C THR A 174 5.91 -30.15 -7.60
N LEU A 175 6.24 -29.47 -6.49
CA LEU A 175 5.87 -28.07 -6.24
C LEU A 175 7.03 -27.14 -6.58
N ILE A 176 6.82 -26.30 -7.60
CA ILE A 176 7.77 -25.29 -8.03
C ILE A 176 7.30 -23.92 -7.52
N PRO A 177 7.99 -23.27 -6.57
CA PRO A 177 7.62 -21.96 -6.06
C PRO A 177 7.60 -20.90 -7.14
N ARG A 178 6.63 -19.99 -7.05
CA ARG A 178 6.46 -18.90 -8.01
C ARG A 178 7.14 -17.64 -7.49
N LEU A 179 8.12 -17.17 -8.26
CA LEU A 179 8.81 -15.91 -8.02
C LEU A 179 8.28 -14.84 -8.98
N LEU A 180 7.75 -13.75 -8.42
CA LEU A 180 7.49 -12.52 -9.15
C LEU A 180 8.70 -11.60 -9.04
N ILE A 181 9.25 -11.16 -10.18
CA ILE A 181 10.23 -10.07 -10.22
C ILE A 181 9.54 -8.83 -10.77
N ILE A 182 9.37 -7.82 -9.92
CA ILE A 182 8.81 -6.53 -10.32
C ILE A 182 9.88 -5.79 -11.13
N SER A 183 9.65 -5.70 -12.43
CA SER A 183 10.48 -4.90 -13.33
C SER A 183 9.87 -3.51 -13.48
N ARG A 184 10.72 -2.48 -13.38
CA ARG A 184 10.29 -1.07 -13.47
C ARG A 184 10.79 -0.48 -14.77
N GLU A 185 9.97 0.32 -15.42
CA GLU A 185 10.33 0.91 -16.72
C GLU A 185 10.88 2.34 -16.62
N LYS A 186 10.60 3.05 -15.52
CA LYS A 186 10.87 4.51 -15.43
C LYS A 186 12.04 4.90 -14.54
N THR A 187 12.09 4.36 -13.32
CA THR A 187 13.10 4.72 -12.30
C THR A 187 13.52 3.48 -11.55
N ARG A 188 14.77 3.40 -11.09
CA ARG A 188 15.28 2.21 -10.36
C ARG A 188 15.11 0.93 -11.17
N ILE A 189 15.48 1.01 -12.44
CA ILE A 189 15.43 -0.09 -13.39
C ILE A 189 16.53 -1.10 -13.03
N VAL A 190 16.19 -2.38 -13.01
CA VAL A 190 17.18 -3.47 -12.94
C VAL A 190 17.65 -3.78 -14.36
N THR A 191 18.90 -3.45 -14.66
CA THR A 191 19.44 -3.49 -16.03
C THR A 191 19.72 -4.91 -16.53
N ASN A 192 19.96 -5.87 -15.63
CA ASN A 192 20.27 -7.26 -15.93
C ASN A 192 19.21 -8.24 -15.42
N VAL A 193 17.92 -7.86 -15.46
CA VAL A 193 16.81 -8.68 -14.98
C VAL A 193 16.78 -10.09 -15.60
N GLY A 194 17.19 -10.24 -16.86
CA GLY A 194 17.27 -11.55 -17.54
C GLY A 194 18.30 -12.50 -16.92
N GLU A 195 19.42 -11.99 -16.41
CA GLU A 195 20.42 -12.80 -15.70
C GLU A 195 19.88 -13.31 -14.36
N ILE A 196 19.17 -12.44 -13.64
CA ILE A 196 18.51 -12.78 -12.38
C ILE A 196 17.40 -13.83 -12.62
N GLU A 197 16.62 -13.63 -13.68
CA GLU A 197 15.56 -14.56 -14.08
C GLU A 197 16.10 -15.95 -14.39
N ASN A 198 17.19 -16.02 -15.17
CA ASN A 198 17.87 -17.29 -15.49
C ASN A 198 18.42 -17.97 -14.24
N LEU A 199 19.12 -17.21 -13.40
CA LEU A 199 19.66 -17.73 -12.13
C LEU A 199 18.54 -18.28 -11.22
N ALA A 200 17.42 -17.55 -11.09
CA ALA A 200 16.29 -18.00 -10.28
C ALA A 200 15.64 -19.27 -10.85
N ARG A 201 15.54 -19.41 -12.18
CA ARG A 201 15.08 -20.66 -12.81
C ARG A 201 16.03 -21.82 -12.54
N GLU A 202 17.34 -21.61 -12.62
CA GLU A 202 18.36 -22.62 -12.31
C GLU A 202 18.28 -23.09 -10.85
N ILE A 203 17.95 -22.19 -9.93
CA ILE A 203 17.75 -22.50 -8.50
C ILE A 203 16.47 -23.32 -8.28
N GLY A 204 15.49 -23.21 -9.16
CA GLY A 204 14.23 -23.99 -9.08
C GLY A 204 12.96 -23.15 -8.94
N TYR A 205 12.99 -21.85 -9.24
CA TYR A 205 11.78 -21.02 -9.26
C TYR A 205 11.07 -21.07 -10.61
N ARG A 206 9.74 -20.99 -10.57
CA ARG A 206 8.94 -20.54 -11.72
C ARG A 206 8.88 -19.02 -11.70
N VAL A 207 9.65 -18.39 -12.57
CA VAL A 207 9.81 -16.93 -12.57
C VAL A 207 8.82 -16.26 -13.52
N THR A 208 8.22 -15.18 -13.04
CA THR A 208 7.46 -14.21 -13.85
C THR A 208 8.06 -12.83 -13.64
N VAL A 209 8.37 -12.13 -14.74
CA VAL A 209 8.93 -10.77 -14.73
C VAL A 209 7.90 -9.83 -15.31
N GLY A 210 7.65 -8.69 -14.66
CA GLY A 210 6.77 -7.67 -15.23
C GLY A 210 6.57 -6.45 -14.33
N GLU A 211 6.09 -5.37 -14.94
CA GLU A 211 5.52 -4.24 -14.20
C GLU A 211 4.08 -4.58 -13.80
N LEU A 212 3.63 -4.04 -12.67
CA LEU A 212 2.28 -4.31 -12.14
C LEU A 212 1.26 -3.30 -12.68
N ASP A 213 0.06 -3.78 -12.98
CA ASP A 213 -1.05 -3.00 -13.53
C ASP A 213 -1.56 -1.98 -12.49
N ASP A 214 -2.07 -0.85 -12.98
CA ASP A 214 -2.74 0.15 -12.16
C ASP A 214 -4.11 -0.32 -11.64
N ASP A 215 -4.71 -1.35 -12.25
CA ASP A 215 -5.90 -2.04 -11.76
C ASP A 215 -5.57 -2.88 -10.53
N VAL A 216 -5.91 -2.34 -9.36
CA VAL A 216 -5.65 -2.95 -8.06
C VAL A 216 -6.31 -4.34 -7.92
N SER A 217 -7.47 -4.57 -8.55
CA SER A 217 -8.15 -5.85 -8.41
C SER A 217 -7.41 -6.96 -9.16
N LYS A 218 -6.95 -6.67 -10.39
CA LYS A 218 -6.12 -7.60 -11.17
C LYS A 218 -4.77 -7.82 -10.51
N THR A 219 -4.13 -6.74 -10.06
CA THR A 219 -2.82 -6.81 -9.40
C THR A 219 -2.90 -7.58 -8.08
N ALA A 220 -3.99 -7.45 -7.31
CA ALA A 220 -4.21 -8.22 -6.09
C ALA A 220 -4.33 -9.72 -6.38
N GLU A 221 -5.15 -10.12 -7.37
CA GLU A 221 -5.30 -11.52 -7.77
C GLU A 221 -3.98 -12.11 -8.31
N PHE A 222 -3.31 -11.36 -9.18
CA PHE A 222 -2.03 -11.75 -9.75
C PHE A 222 -0.96 -11.94 -8.66
N THR A 223 -0.78 -10.94 -7.78
CA THR A 223 0.25 -10.96 -6.73
C THR A 223 -0.01 -12.07 -5.70
N ASN A 224 -1.28 -12.33 -5.33
CA ASN A 224 -1.63 -13.43 -4.42
C ASN A 224 -1.21 -14.80 -4.97
N GLY A 225 -1.01 -14.90 -6.28
CA GLY A 225 -0.50 -16.06 -6.98
C GLY A 225 0.99 -16.35 -6.78
N PHE A 226 1.75 -15.58 -6.00
CA PHE A 226 3.20 -15.79 -5.85
C PHE A 226 3.60 -16.26 -4.45
N ASP A 227 4.74 -16.93 -4.36
CA ASP A 227 5.35 -17.44 -3.12
C ASP A 227 6.54 -16.57 -2.70
N VAL A 228 7.21 -15.99 -3.69
CA VAL A 228 8.28 -15.02 -3.50
C VAL A 228 8.02 -13.82 -4.40
N MET A 229 8.27 -12.62 -3.89
CA MET A 229 8.23 -11.38 -4.66
C MET A 229 9.54 -10.62 -4.49
N MET A 230 10.15 -10.23 -5.59
CA MET A 230 11.38 -9.46 -5.65
C MET A 230 11.15 -8.12 -6.32
N GLY A 231 11.76 -7.06 -5.81
CA GLY A 231 11.77 -5.76 -6.48
C GLY A 231 12.73 -4.77 -5.86
N VAL A 232 13.10 -3.75 -6.61
CA VAL A 232 13.87 -2.61 -6.07
C VAL A 232 12.95 -1.74 -5.22
N HIS A 233 13.48 -1.22 -4.10
CA HIS A 233 12.78 -0.28 -3.22
C HIS A 233 11.91 0.70 -4.01
N GLY A 234 10.61 0.76 -3.70
CA GLY A 234 9.68 1.72 -4.29
C GLY A 234 8.24 1.25 -4.29
N ALA A 235 7.35 2.08 -4.84
CA ALA A 235 5.90 1.89 -4.71
C ALA A 235 5.38 0.53 -5.22
N GLY A 236 6.07 -0.10 -6.17
CA GLY A 236 5.72 -1.44 -6.64
C GLY A 236 5.76 -2.52 -5.54
N LEU A 237 6.69 -2.42 -4.58
CA LEU A 237 6.80 -3.37 -3.46
C LEU A 237 5.61 -3.32 -2.50
N THR A 238 4.82 -2.24 -2.51
CA THR A 238 3.57 -2.15 -1.73
C THR A 238 2.63 -3.31 -2.02
N ASN A 239 2.70 -3.92 -3.21
CA ASN A 239 1.88 -5.08 -3.56
C ASN A 239 2.14 -6.32 -2.68
N MET A 240 3.18 -6.31 -1.84
CA MET A 240 3.37 -7.34 -0.80
C MET A 240 2.15 -7.49 0.13
N VAL A 241 1.30 -6.46 0.27
CA VAL A 241 0.03 -6.55 1.02
C VAL A 241 -0.92 -7.63 0.50
N PHE A 242 -0.78 -8.04 -0.77
CA PHE A 242 -1.61 -9.08 -1.39
C PHE A 242 -0.97 -10.47 -1.41
N LEU A 243 0.30 -10.57 -1.02
CA LEU A 243 0.97 -11.87 -0.89
C LEU A 243 0.30 -12.69 0.20
N PRO A 244 0.22 -14.02 0.01
CA PRO A 244 -0.25 -14.91 1.07
C PRO A 244 0.70 -14.85 2.29
N GLU A 245 0.23 -15.32 3.45
CA GLU A 245 1.04 -15.46 4.67
C GLU A 245 2.27 -16.36 4.39
N ASP A 246 3.37 -16.14 5.12
CA ASP A 246 4.66 -16.84 4.98
C ASP A 246 5.38 -16.65 3.63
N ALA A 247 4.82 -15.88 2.70
CA ALA A 247 5.50 -15.53 1.45
C ALA A 247 6.76 -14.70 1.71
N VAL A 248 7.73 -14.82 0.80
CA VAL A 248 9.03 -14.15 0.92
C VAL A 248 9.04 -12.87 0.09
N VAL A 249 9.48 -11.77 0.68
CA VAL A 249 9.76 -10.51 -0.01
C VAL A 249 11.27 -10.30 -0.07
N ILE A 250 11.81 -10.18 -1.28
CA ILE A 250 13.22 -9.85 -1.52
C ILE A 250 13.30 -8.41 -2.01
N GLN A 251 13.78 -7.52 -1.15
CA GLN A 251 13.99 -6.12 -1.52
C GLN A 251 15.41 -5.87 -1.99
N VAL A 252 15.56 -5.38 -3.22
CA VAL A 252 16.82 -4.79 -3.67
C VAL A 252 16.87 -3.35 -3.16
N VAL A 253 17.82 -3.07 -2.28
CA VAL A 253 18.00 -1.79 -1.60
C VAL A 253 18.97 -0.93 -2.42
N PRO A 254 18.52 0.21 -2.98
CA PRO A 254 19.40 1.14 -3.69
C PRO A 254 20.54 1.62 -2.80
N PHE A 255 21.66 2.04 -3.41
CA PHE A 255 22.80 2.56 -2.67
C PHE A 255 22.37 3.70 -1.74
N ALA A 256 22.87 3.69 -0.50
CA ALA A 256 22.58 4.63 0.58
C ALA A 256 21.11 4.70 1.05
N ALA A 257 20.25 3.78 0.64
CA ALA A 257 18.83 3.77 0.97
C ALA A 257 18.42 2.73 2.02
N ASP A 258 19.37 2.27 2.85
CA ASP A 258 19.13 1.21 3.85
C ASP A 258 18.07 1.61 4.88
N TRP A 259 18.23 2.81 5.46
CA TRP A 259 17.36 3.33 6.52
C TRP A 259 15.91 3.46 6.06
N VAL A 260 15.68 4.01 4.85
CA VAL A 260 14.34 4.18 4.29
C VAL A 260 13.76 2.85 3.82
N SER A 261 14.60 1.93 3.37
CA SER A 261 14.16 0.61 2.90
C SER A 261 13.63 -0.26 4.02
N GLY A 262 14.36 -0.36 5.13
CA GLY A 262 13.92 -1.11 6.31
C GLY A 262 12.62 -0.55 6.89
N ALA A 263 12.54 0.79 7.04
CA ALA A 263 11.36 1.44 7.60
C ALA A 263 10.10 1.29 6.71
N TYR A 264 10.26 1.30 5.38
CA TYR A 264 9.11 1.33 4.46
C TYR A 264 8.58 -0.06 4.11
N PHE A 265 9.45 -1.08 4.10
CA PHE A 265 9.08 -2.42 3.63
C PHE A 265 9.63 -3.56 4.49
N GLY A 266 10.79 -3.40 5.15
CA GLY A 266 11.34 -4.39 6.07
C GLY A 266 10.44 -4.64 7.29
N GLU A 267 10.32 -3.65 8.19
CA GLU A 267 9.47 -3.77 9.38
C GLU A 267 8.00 -4.06 9.02
N PRO A 268 7.42 -3.44 7.96
CA PRO A 268 6.04 -3.74 7.58
C PRO A 268 5.83 -5.15 7.06
N ALA A 269 6.79 -5.75 6.34
CA ALA A 269 6.67 -7.12 5.85
C ALA A 269 6.54 -8.12 7.02
N GLU A 270 7.36 -7.97 8.06
CA GLU A 270 7.28 -8.82 9.26
C GLU A 270 5.91 -8.70 9.95
N LYS A 271 5.42 -7.47 10.14
CA LYS A 271 4.08 -7.20 10.72
C LYS A 271 2.93 -7.76 9.86
N MET A 272 3.17 -7.98 8.59
CA MET A 272 2.23 -8.58 7.63
C MET A 272 2.29 -10.13 7.60
N GLY A 273 3.11 -10.75 8.46
CA GLY A 273 3.33 -12.20 8.44
C GLY A 273 4.04 -12.66 7.18
N LEU A 274 4.92 -11.82 6.63
CA LEU A 274 5.78 -12.14 5.49
C LEU A 274 7.20 -12.35 5.99
N ARG A 275 7.97 -13.14 5.23
CA ARG A 275 9.40 -13.32 5.46
C ARG A 275 10.14 -12.28 4.61
N TYR A 276 11.07 -11.54 5.20
CA TYR A 276 11.75 -10.44 4.52
C TYR A 276 13.24 -10.72 4.34
N LEU A 277 13.75 -10.43 3.15
CA LEU A 277 15.15 -10.52 2.77
C LEU A 277 15.56 -9.23 2.05
N GLU A 278 16.77 -8.75 2.32
CA GLU A 278 17.31 -7.56 1.67
C GLU A 278 18.62 -7.84 0.92
N TYR A 279 18.72 -7.25 -0.27
CA TYR A 279 19.95 -7.21 -1.06
C TYR A 279 20.41 -5.76 -1.19
N LYS A 280 21.42 -5.40 -0.38
CA LYS A 280 22.05 -4.08 -0.42
C LYS A 280 23.05 -4.02 -1.55
N ILE A 281 22.78 -3.16 -2.53
CA ILE A 281 23.65 -3.02 -3.67
C ILE A 281 24.93 -2.30 -3.25
N GLY A 282 26.05 -2.76 -3.79
CA GLY A 282 27.31 -2.06 -3.69
C GLY A 282 27.34 -0.85 -4.62
N ARG A 283 28.36 -0.02 -4.42
CA ARG A 283 28.67 1.09 -5.33
C ARG A 283 28.80 0.61 -6.78
N GLU A 284 29.48 -0.52 -6.99
CA GLU A 284 29.73 -1.11 -8.33
C GLU A 284 28.45 -1.53 -9.08
N GLU A 285 27.36 -1.74 -8.35
CA GLU A 285 26.05 -2.14 -8.87
C GLU A 285 25.13 -0.95 -9.15
N SER A 286 25.55 0.26 -8.78
CA SER A 286 24.79 1.49 -8.95
C SER A 286 25.15 2.21 -10.25
N SER A 287 24.14 2.68 -10.99
CA SER A 287 24.38 3.56 -12.13
C SER A 287 24.99 4.91 -11.74
N LEU A 288 24.96 5.29 -10.46
CA LEU A 288 25.53 6.55 -9.98
C LEU A 288 27.03 6.65 -10.28
N MET A 289 27.77 5.54 -10.34
CA MET A 289 29.20 5.55 -10.66
C MET A 289 29.52 6.13 -12.04
N ARG A 290 28.55 6.11 -12.95
CA ARG A 290 28.67 6.71 -14.28
C ARG A 290 28.21 8.17 -14.31
N GLN A 291 27.62 8.65 -13.22
CA GLN A 291 27.02 9.98 -13.10
C GLN A 291 27.87 10.91 -12.23
N TYR A 292 28.61 10.37 -11.25
CA TYR A 292 29.38 11.12 -10.27
C TYR A 292 30.84 10.65 -10.21
N PRO A 293 31.80 11.55 -9.93
CA PRO A 293 33.19 11.20 -9.67
C PRO A 293 33.36 10.21 -8.50
N PRO A 294 34.44 9.41 -8.49
CA PRO A 294 34.67 8.41 -7.44
C PRO A 294 34.73 8.91 -6.00
N ASP A 295 35.15 10.15 -5.81
CA ASP A 295 35.35 10.85 -4.54
C ASP A 295 34.21 11.82 -4.20
N ASP A 296 33.16 11.86 -5.02
CA ASP A 296 31.99 12.70 -4.80
C ASP A 296 31.29 12.39 -3.47
N VAL A 297 30.69 13.43 -2.86
CA VAL A 297 29.91 13.34 -1.62
C VAL A 297 28.74 12.36 -1.74
N VAL A 298 28.24 12.12 -2.96
CA VAL A 298 27.24 11.07 -3.26
C VAL A 298 27.70 9.66 -2.83
N PHE A 299 29.01 9.39 -2.82
CA PHE A 299 29.54 8.10 -2.37
C PHE A 299 30.15 8.16 -0.98
N THR A 300 30.75 9.29 -0.62
CA THR A 300 31.58 9.39 0.59
C THR A 300 30.80 9.82 1.83
N ASP A 301 29.73 10.61 1.67
CA ASP A 301 28.86 11.04 2.76
C ASP A 301 27.41 11.19 2.31
N PRO A 302 26.73 10.07 1.95
CA PRO A 302 25.35 10.13 1.49
C PRO A 302 24.35 10.54 2.58
N ALA A 303 24.75 10.49 3.86
CA ALA A 303 23.90 10.88 4.99
C ALA A 303 23.78 12.41 5.14
N SER A 304 24.67 13.18 4.49
CA SER A 304 24.62 14.64 4.50
C SER A 304 23.44 15.23 3.73
N PHE A 305 22.85 14.47 2.79
CA PHE A 305 21.76 14.95 1.94
C PHE A 305 20.43 15.01 2.67
N ARG A 306 19.72 16.13 2.49
CA ARG A 306 18.31 16.23 2.91
C ARG A 306 17.40 15.46 1.96
N TRP A 307 16.18 15.14 2.40
CA TRP A 307 15.22 14.36 1.60
C TRP A 307 15.01 14.90 0.18
N GLU A 308 14.98 16.23 0.04
CA GLU A 308 14.77 16.93 -1.23
C GLU A 308 15.89 16.66 -2.25
N GLU A 309 17.10 16.36 -1.80
CA GLU A 309 18.27 16.02 -2.62
C GLU A 309 18.47 14.50 -2.71
N PHE A 310 18.28 13.81 -1.58
CA PHE A 310 18.41 12.37 -1.45
C PHE A 310 17.49 11.62 -2.42
N SER A 311 16.19 11.98 -2.46
CA SER A 311 15.20 11.28 -3.27
C SER A 311 15.52 11.34 -4.78
N PRO A 312 15.80 12.52 -5.38
CA PRO A 312 16.26 12.59 -6.76
C PRO A 312 17.51 11.72 -7.05
N ILE A 313 18.52 11.75 -6.19
CA ILE A 313 19.79 11.04 -6.42
C ILE A 313 19.60 9.53 -6.28
N TYR A 314 19.22 9.06 -5.09
CA TYR A 314 19.28 7.64 -4.76
C TYR A 314 18.00 6.89 -5.12
N LEU A 315 16.85 7.57 -5.26
CA LEU A 315 15.57 6.92 -5.54
C LEU A 315 15.03 7.19 -6.95
N GLN A 316 15.43 8.24 -7.65
CA GLN A 316 14.89 8.56 -8.98
C GLN A 316 15.91 8.29 -10.09
N ASN A 317 17.15 8.72 -9.91
CA ASN A 317 18.20 8.68 -10.94
C ASN A 317 19.21 7.53 -10.78
N GLN A 318 18.92 6.58 -9.90
CA GLN A 318 19.74 5.40 -9.69
C GLN A 318 19.05 4.16 -10.27
N ASN A 319 19.67 3.57 -11.30
CA ASN A 319 19.38 2.22 -11.78
C ASN A 319 20.37 1.22 -11.18
N VAL A 320 20.01 -0.06 -11.22
CA VAL A 320 20.73 -1.14 -10.54
C VAL A 320 21.15 -2.21 -11.53
N THR A 321 22.41 -2.63 -11.46
CA THR A 321 22.91 -3.86 -12.10
C THR A 321 23.27 -4.82 -10.98
N VAL A 322 22.48 -5.87 -10.77
CA VAL A 322 22.68 -6.81 -9.65
C VAL A 322 23.85 -7.75 -9.94
N ASP A 323 24.79 -7.87 -9.01
CA ASP A 323 25.80 -8.93 -9.03
C ASP A 323 25.13 -10.27 -8.71
N VAL A 324 24.87 -11.05 -9.76
CA VAL A 324 24.19 -12.35 -9.66
C VAL A 324 24.95 -13.36 -8.80
N THR A 325 26.28 -13.24 -8.69
CA THR A 325 27.09 -14.14 -7.84
C THR A 325 26.82 -13.85 -6.37
N ARG A 326 26.77 -12.57 -6.00
CA ARG A 326 26.41 -12.12 -4.65
C ARG A 326 24.93 -12.29 -4.33
N PHE A 327 24.07 -12.22 -5.35
CA PHE A 327 22.62 -12.36 -5.19
C PHE A 327 22.17 -13.81 -5.02
N LYS A 328 22.87 -14.77 -5.64
CA LYS A 328 22.53 -16.21 -5.61
C LYS A 328 22.24 -16.76 -4.20
N PRO A 329 23.06 -16.52 -3.16
CA PRO A 329 22.77 -17.02 -1.82
C PRO A 329 21.44 -16.51 -1.26
N LEU A 330 21.04 -15.29 -1.62
CA LEU A 330 19.77 -14.71 -1.15
C LEU A 330 18.56 -15.39 -1.81
N LEU A 331 18.65 -15.70 -3.11
CA LEU A 331 17.61 -16.48 -3.81
C LEU A 331 17.49 -17.89 -3.26
N VAL A 332 18.60 -18.54 -2.92
CA VAL A 332 18.61 -19.85 -2.25
C VAL A 332 17.96 -19.72 -0.86
N LYS A 333 18.31 -18.68 -0.09
CA LYS A 333 17.69 -18.46 1.22
C LYS A 333 16.17 -18.25 1.12
N GLY A 334 15.70 -17.54 0.10
CA GLY A 334 14.27 -17.40 -0.18
C GLY A 334 13.58 -18.74 -0.40
N LEU A 335 14.26 -19.72 -0.98
CA LEU A 335 13.72 -21.05 -1.23
C LEU A 335 13.69 -21.87 0.06
N GLU A 336 14.77 -21.82 0.84
CA GLU A 336 14.86 -22.44 2.17
C GLU A 336 13.75 -21.98 3.11
N LEU A 337 13.41 -20.69 3.07
CA LEU A 337 12.34 -20.12 3.90
C LEU A 337 10.94 -20.69 3.56
N LEU A 338 10.76 -21.27 2.38
CA LEU A 338 9.52 -21.97 2.01
C LEU A 338 9.48 -23.43 2.48
N HIS A 339 10.58 -23.97 3.03
CA HIS A 339 10.62 -25.29 3.68
C HIS A 339 10.26 -25.24 5.17
N GLU A 340 10.19 -24.04 5.77
CA GLU A 340 9.87 -23.80 7.19
C GLU A 340 8.36 -23.61 7.41
#